data_AF-A7GS52-F1
#
_entry.id   AF-A7GS52-F1
#
_cell.length_a   1.000
_cell.length_b   1.000
_cell.length_c   1.000
_cell.angle_alpha   90.00
_cell.angle_beta   90.00
_cell.angle_gamma   90.00
#
_symmetry.space_group_name_H-M   'P 1'
#
loop_
_entity.id
_entity.type
_entity.pdbx_description
1 polymer ?
#
loop_
_entity_poly.entity_id
_entity_poly.type
_entity_poly.pdbx_seq_one_letter_code
_entity_poly.pdbx_strand_id
1 'polypeptide(L)'
;MMQISKEGEKFLTDTKVYLLTKGIKEEDIDIFLEDAELHLVEGEKKGKTVKDIFGDSPKEYADELAKEMEVDKVGNMKTIFSMIIGIGGYWLLTNILFHHPNHQFTLTDVQVIGYPIVLLITIIGTIIAFRMSSFQSKIKEFSMIYIIILTPILLLVLLMFLNKWYGTPVLQLSIIQSYILAAIIFLLLIIGEVYVLGWIGIFVILVPFSIMFIFKQLEEQSVYWGILEILLLYISLYVLMRLHIKLEEKKKNNK
;
A
#
# COMPACT_ATOMS: atom_id res chain seq x y z
N MET A 1 -22.77 8.37 -16.51
CA MET A 1 -21.42 8.94 -16.62
C MET A 1 -21.38 9.73 -17.90
N MET A 2 -21.08 11.04 -17.81
CA MET A 2 -20.83 11.84 -19.00
C MET A 2 -19.51 11.34 -19.62
N GLN A 3 -19.49 11.12 -20.93
CA GLN A 3 -18.29 10.61 -21.61
C GLN A 3 -17.31 11.77 -21.82
N ILE A 4 -16.23 11.78 -21.04
CA ILE A 4 -15.01 12.53 -21.33
C ILE A 4 -14.05 11.67 -22.17
N SER A 5 -13.11 12.31 -22.86
CA SER A 5 -12.11 11.61 -23.67
C SER A 5 -11.12 10.84 -22.80
N LYS A 6 -10.40 9.87 -23.39
CA LYS A 6 -9.30 9.16 -22.72
C LYS A 6 -8.18 10.11 -22.27
N GLU A 7 -8.01 11.24 -22.96
CA GLU A 7 -7.05 12.26 -22.57
C GLU A 7 -7.51 12.98 -21.30
N GLY A 8 -8.80 13.35 -21.23
CA GLY A 8 -9.43 13.91 -20.05
C GLY A 8 -9.39 12.98 -18.85
N GLU A 9 -9.76 11.70 -19.03
CA GLU A 9 -9.67 10.68 -17.96
C GLU A 9 -8.25 10.54 -17.42
N LYS A 10 -7.26 10.52 -18.33
CA LYS A 10 -5.84 10.45 -17.96
C LYS A 10 -5.42 11.70 -17.20
N PHE A 11 -5.85 12.88 -17.63
CA PHE A 11 -5.55 14.13 -16.95
C PHE A 11 -6.09 14.16 -15.52
N LEU A 12 -7.36 13.79 -15.31
CA LEU A 12 -7.96 13.73 -13.97
C LEU A 12 -7.23 12.72 -13.08
N THR A 13 -6.91 11.54 -13.63
CA THR A 13 -6.17 10.49 -12.90
C THR A 13 -4.76 10.96 -12.51
N ASP A 14 -4.01 11.52 -13.45
CA ASP A 14 -2.65 12.01 -13.23
C ASP A 14 -2.65 13.17 -12.21
N THR A 15 -3.65 14.06 -12.28
CA THR A 15 -3.83 15.15 -11.32
C THR A 15 -4.13 14.62 -9.93
N LYS A 16 -5.08 13.67 -9.79
CA LYS A 16 -5.40 13.04 -8.50
C LYS A 16 -4.17 12.44 -7.85
N VAL A 17 -3.42 11.61 -8.58
CA VAL A 17 -2.20 10.97 -8.07
C VAL A 17 -1.16 12.02 -7.68
N TYR A 18 -0.97 13.05 -8.50
CA TYR A 18 0.01 14.10 -8.22
C TYR A 18 -0.33 14.85 -6.92
N LEU A 19 -1.57 15.28 -6.74
CA LEU A 19 -2.02 16.02 -5.54
C LEU A 19 -1.98 15.14 -4.28
N LEU A 20 -2.39 13.87 -4.38
CA LEU A 20 -2.26 12.91 -3.26
C LEU A 20 -0.80 12.76 -2.83
N THR A 21 0.14 12.65 -3.78
CA THR A 21 1.57 12.55 -3.43
C THR A 21 2.13 13.84 -2.86
N LYS A 22 1.48 15.00 -3.05
CA LYS A 22 1.82 16.27 -2.39
C LYS A 22 1.25 16.35 -0.97
N GLY A 23 0.43 15.37 -0.56
CA GLY A 23 -0.14 15.28 0.78
C GLY A 23 -1.42 16.09 0.95
N ILE A 24 -2.11 16.38 -0.14
CA ILE A 24 -3.38 17.09 -0.10
C ILE A 24 -4.49 16.10 0.24
N LYS A 25 -5.50 16.54 1.00
CA LYS A 25 -6.61 15.71 1.44
C LYS A 25 -7.45 15.23 0.27
N GLU A 26 -7.80 13.94 0.24
CA GLU A 26 -8.53 13.33 -0.89
C GLU A 26 -9.90 13.99 -1.13
N GLU A 27 -10.64 14.32 -0.07
CA GLU A 27 -11.93 15.01 -0.18
C GLU A 27 -11.82 16.36 -0.91
N ASP A 28 -10.77 17.12 -0.63
CA ASP A 28 -10.54 18.42 -1.29
C ASP A 28 -10.18 18.19 -2.76
N ILE A 29 -9.31 17.21 -3.04
CA ILE A 29 -8.92 16.83 -4.40
C ILE A 29 -10.15 16.44 -5.22
N ASP A 30 -11.04 15.62 -4.67
CA ASP A 30 -12.23 15.14 -5.37
C ASP A 30 -13.17 16.31 -5.74
N ILE A 31 -13.35 17.29 -4.86
CA ILE A 31 -14.14 18.51 -5.17
C ILE A 31 -13.55 19.26 -6.36
N PHE A 32 -12.22 19.46 -6.40
CA PHE A 32 -11.58 20.14 -7.54
C PHE A 32 -11.65 19.31 -8.83
N LEU A 33 -11.54 17.98 -8.73
CA LEU A 33 -11.62 17.11 -9.89
C LEU A 33 -13.04 17.04 -10.47
N GLU A 34 -14.09 17.16 -9.64
CA GLU A 34 -15.48 17.27 -10.12
C GLU A 34 -15.69 18.54 -10.96
N ASP A 35 -15.12 19.68 -10.54
CA ASP A 35 -15.14 20.93 -11.32
C ASP A 35 -14.32 20.81 -12.61
N ALA A 36 -13.12 20.23 -12.53
CA ALA A 36 -12.29 19.98 -13.71
C ALA A 36 -12.97 19.03 -14.70
N GLU A 37 -13.70 18.01 -14.23
CA GLU A 37 -14.49 17.11 -15.07
C GLU A 37 -15.59 17.88 -15.81
N LEU A 38 -16.27 18.82 -15.15
CA LEU A 38 -17.29 19.65 -15.79
C LEU A 38 -16.68 20.52 -16.91
N HIS A 39 -15.52 21.15 -16.66
CA HIS A 39 -14.79 21.90 -17.67
C HIS A 39 -14.35 21.03 -18.85
N LEU A 40 -13.92 19.78 -18.61
CA LEU A 40 -13.64 18.81 -19.67
C LEU A 40 -14.88 18.49 -20.51
N VAL A 41 -16.01 18.16 -19.87
CA VAL A 41 -17.26 17.83 -20.57
C VAL A 41 -17.71 18.99 -21.47
N GLU A 42 -17.63 20.23 -20.98
CA GLU A 42 -18.04 21.42 -21.75
C GLU A 42 -17.04 21.79 -22.86
N GLY A 43 -15.75 21.69 -22.58
CA GLY A 43 -14.69 22.01 -23.53
C GLY A 43 -14.62 21.00 -24.67
N GLU A 44 -14.64 19.71 -24.36
CA GLU A 44 -14.57 18.64 -25.36
C GLU A 44 -15.81 18.62 -26.27
N LYS A 45 -17.00 18.96 -25.75
CA LYS A 45 -18.20 19.20 -26.57
C LYS A 45 -18.01 20.31 -27.62
N LYS A 46 -17.12 21.28 -27.34
CA LYS A 46 -16.75 22.37 -28.25
C LYS A 46 -15.53 22.01 -29.11
N GLY A 47 -15.04 20.77 -29.07
CA GLY A 47 -13.86 20.32 -29.80
C GLY A 47 -12.52 20.79 -29.21
N LYS A 48 -12.52 21.28 -27.97
CA LYS A 48 -11.28 21.67 -27.27
C LYS A 48 -10.56 20.44 -26.72
N THR A 49 -9.23 20.46 -26.75
CA THR A 49 -8.36 19.48 -26.12
C THR A 49 -8.12 19.82 -24.64
N VAL A 50 -7.54 18.88 -23.87
CA VAL A 50 -7.14 19.14 -22.47
C VAL A 50 -6.22 20.36 -22.37
N LYS A 51 -5.31 20.52 -23.34
CA LYS A 51 -4.39 21.66 -23.39
C LYS A 51 -5.10 23.00 -23.63
N ASP A 52 -6.15 22.99 -24.43
CA ASP A 52 -6.95 24.20 -24.68
C ASP A 52 -7.78 24.63 -23.46
N ILE A 53 -7.98 23.72 -22.50
CA ILE A 53 -8.78 23.95 -21.28
C ILE A 53 -7.89 24.29 -20.09
N PHE A 54 -6.81 23.53 -19.87
CA PHE A 54 -5.94 23.62 -18.68
C PHE A 54 -4.52 24.11 -18.99
N GLY A 55 -4.25 24.52 -20.23
CA GLY A 55 -2.96 25.05 -20.67
C GLY A 55 -2.00 23.99 -21.22
N ASP A 56 -0.89 24.47 -21.80
CA ASP A 56 0.08 23.63 -22.51
C ASP A 56 0.79 22.61 -21.61
N SER A 57 0.80 22.85 -20.29
CA SER A 57 1.42 22.01 -19.27
C SER A 57 0.41 21.64 -18.19
N PRO A 58 -0.32 20.51 -18.35
CA PRO A 58 -1.28 20.03 -17.35
C PRO A 58 -0.67 19.78 -15.97
N LYS A 59 0.65 19.52 -15.92
CA LYS A 59 1.41 19.40 -14.67
C LYS A 59 1.62 20.74 -13.97
N GLU A 60 1.88 21.82 -14.72
CA GLU A 60 1.99 23.16 -14.14
C GLU A 60 0.66 23.60 -13.54
N TYR A 61 -0.44 23.35 -14.25
CA TYR A 61 -1.79 23.56 -13.70
C TYR A 61 -1.98 22.82 -12.37
N ALA A 62 -1.64 21.52 -12.30
CA ALA A 62 -1.75 20.76 -11.06
C ALA A 62 -0.80 21.26 -9.95
N ASP A 63 0.36 21.82 -10.29
CA ASP A 63 1.29 22.40 -9.30
C ASP A 63 0.83 23.77 -8.79
N GLU A 64 0.16 24.57 -9.63
CA GLU A 64 -0.52 25.80 -9.21
C GLU A 64 -1.67 25.49 -8.27
N LEU A 65 -2.54 24.54 -8.64
CA LEU A 65 -3.61 24.06 -7.79
C LEU A 65 -3.07 23.58 -6.44
N ALA A 66 -2.00 22.80 -6.44
CA ALA A 66 -1.37 22.30 -5.22
C ALA A 66 -0.86 23.40 -4.27
N LYS A 67 -0.54 24.61 -4.77
CA LYS A 67 -0.08 25.74 -3.94
C LYS A 67 -1.23 26.43 -3.21
N GLU A 68 -2.43 26.34 -3.75
CA GLU A 68 -3.64 26.95 -3.17
C GLU A 68 -4.33 26.01 -2.17
N MET A 69 -4.00 24.71 -2.21
CA MET A 69 -4.59 23.70 -1.34
C MET A 69 -3.82 23.49 -0.05
N GLU A 70 -4.54 23.17 1.03
CA GLU A 70 -3.93 22.83 2.31
C GLU A 70 -3.38 21.40 2.32
N VAL A 71 -2.18 21.24 2.88
CA VAL A 71 -1.56 19.92 3.08
C VAL A 71 -2.09 19.31 4.37
N ASP A 72 -2.68 18.11 4.29
CA ASP A 72 -3.17 17.35 5.44
C ASP A 72 -2.02 16.67 6.20
N LYS A 73 -1.17 17.47 6.84
CA LYS A 73 0.02 16.95 7.55
C LYS A 73 -0.35 15.90 8.60
N VAL A 74 -1.46 16.11 9.32
CA VAL A 74 -1.89 15.23 10.42
C VAL A 74 -2.43 13.92 9.87
N GLY A 75 -3.32 13.98 8.87
CA GLY A 75 -3.86 12.78 8.23
C GLY A 75 -2.76 11.97 7.54
N ASN A 76 -1.88 12.63 6.78
CA ASN A 76 -0.74 11.96 6.15
C ASN A 76 0.18 11.26 7.16
N MET A 77 0.47 11.92 8.28
CA MET A 77 1.29 11.34 9.33
C MET A 77 0.59 10.12 9.95
N LYS A 78 -0.71 10.20 10.23
CA LYS A 78 -1.51 9.07 10.71
C LYS A 78 -1.46 7.90 9.71
N THR A 79 -1.62 8.16 8.41
CA THR A 79 -1.55 7.14 7.37
C THR A 79 -0.19 6.45 7.34
N ILE A 80 0.90 7.21 7.40
CA ILE A 80 2.26 6.64 7.45
C ILE A 80 2.46 5.77 8.69
N PHE A 81 2.03 6.24 9.88
CA PHE A 81 2.13 5.45 11.10
C PHE A 81 1.29 4.16 11.04
N SER A 82 0.07 4.24 10.50
CA SER A 82 -0.78 3.06 10.30
C SER A 82 -0.13 2.04 9.36
N MET A 83 0.50 2.49 8.26
CA MET A 83 1.25 1.61 7.37
C MET A 83 2.42 0.93 8.08
N ILE A 84 3.17 1.68 8.91
CA ILE A 84 4.30 1.12 9.66
C ILE A 84 3.83 0.06 10.67
N ILE A 85 2.76 0.35 11.41
CA ILE A 85 2.20 -0.59 12.39
C ILE A 85 1.62 -1.82 11.68
N GLY A 86 0.89 -1.66 10.58
CA GLY A 86 0.30 -2.76 9.82
C GLY A 86 1.37 -3.68 9.22
N ILE A 87 2.30 -3.12 8.44
CA ILE A 87 3.36 -3.89 7.77
C ILE A 87 4.30 -4.51 8.82
N GLY A 88 4.76 -3.72 9.80
CA GLY A 88 5.64 -4.19 10.86
C GLY A 88 4.98 -5.25 11.74
N GLY A 89 3.71 -5.07 12.09
CA GLY A 89 2.94 -6.03 12.87
C GLY A 89 2.75 -7.35 12.13
N TYR A 90 2.37 -7.31 10.84
CA TYR A 90 2.24 -8.52 10.02
C TYR A 90 3.58 -9.27 9.91
N TRP A 91 4.67 -8.55 9.65
CA TRP A 91 6.01 -9.11 9.58
C TRP A 91 6.44 -9.76 10.90
N LEU A 92 6.29 -9.07 12.04
CA LEU A 92 6.62 -9.61 13.36
C LEU A 92 5.81 -10.87 13.67
N LEU A 93 4.49 -10.81 13.43
CA LEU A 93 3.59 -11.92 13.73
C LEU A 93 3.93 -13.16 12.89
N THR A 94 4.15 -12.98 11.58
CA THR A 94 4.53 -14.08 10.69
C THR A 94 5.92 -14.66 11.01
N ASN A 95 6.85 -13.81 11.45
CA ASN A 95 8.17 -14.25 11.89
C ASN A 95 8.09 -15.13 13.14
N ILE A 96 7.30 -14.73 14.15
CA ILE A 96 7.12 -15.48 15.40
C ILE A 96 6.42 -16.84 15.16
N LEU A 97 5.35 -16.85 14.33
CA LEU A 97 4.48 -18.02 14.20
C LEU A 97 4.97 -19.06 13.18
N PHE A 98 5.65 -18.65 12.11
CA PHE A 98 5.94 -19.53 10.99
C PHE A 98 7.44 -19.76 10.72
N HIS A 99 8.31 -18.80 11.01
CA HIS A 99 9.70 -18.86 10.54
C HIS A 99 10.72 -19.45 11.53
N HIS A 100 10.40 -19.51 12.82
CA HIS A 100 11.31 -20.08 13.84
C HIS A 100 10.89 -21.49 14.26
N PRO A 101 11.73 -22.52 14.07
CA PRO A 101 11.38 -23.92 14.37
C PRO A 101 11.07 -24.18 15.86
N ASN A 102 11.65 -23.38 16.76
CA ASN A 102 11.37 -23.44 18.20
C ASN A 102 10.41 -22.35 18.68
N HIS A 103 9.85 -21.53 17.77
CA HIS A 103 9.03 -20.35 18.08
C HIS A 103 9.69 -19.34 19.03
N GLN A 104 11.01 -19.42 19.23
CA GLN A 104 11.77 -18.44 19.99
C GLN A 104 12.06 -17.25 19.08
N PHE A 105 11.37 -16.15 19.35
CA PHE A 105 11.56 -14.93 18.61
C PHE A 105 12.94 -14.34 18.91
N THR A 106 13.74 -14.17 17.85
CA THR A 106 15.05 -13.55 17.93
C THR A 106 15.11 -12.38 16.95
N LEU A 107 15.41 -11.19 17.48
CA LEU A 107 15.74 -10.02 16.67
C LEU A 107 17.23 -9.75 16.74
N THR A 108 17.82 -9.53 15.58
CA THR A 108 19.20 -9.06 15.47
C THR A 108 19.28 -7.56 15.35
N ASP A 109 20.44 -6.99 15.67
CA ASP A 109 20.81 -5.61 15.41
C ASP A 109 20.53 -5.19 13.94
N VAL A 110 20.94 -6.03 12.98
CA VAL A 110 20.73 -5.80 11.55
C VAL A 110 19.24 -5.73 11.22
N GLN A 111 18.41 -6.58 11.82
CA GLN A 111 16.96 -6.56 11.59
C GLN A 111 16.28 -5.35 12.24
N VAL A 112 16.64 -5.02 13.48
CA VAL A 112 16.07 -3.89 14.24
C VAL A 112 16.33 -2.56 13.52
N ILE A 113 17.49 -2.39 12.91
CA ILE A 113 17.85 -1.16 12.19
C ILE A 113 17.41 -1.24 10.71
N GLY A 114 17.64 -2.39 10.09
CA GLY A 114 17.48 -2.57 8.66
C GLY A 114 16.05 -2.54 8.17
N TYR A 115 15.13 -3.26 8.83
CA TYR A 115 13.74 -3.30 8.37
C TYR A 115 13.05 -1.93 8.40
N PRO A 116 13.19 -1.11 9.46
CA PRO A 116 12.66 0.26 9.44
C PRO A 116 13.25 1.12 8.32
N ILE A 117 14.55 1.01 8.03
CA ILE A 117 15.19 1.74 6.92
C ILE A 117 14.60 1.32 5.58
N VAL A 118 14.49 0.01 5.33
CA VAL A 118 13.90 -0.50 4.08
C VAL A 118 12.45 -0.03 3.95
N LEU A 119 11.67 -0.06 5.02
CA LEU A 119 10.29 0.39 5.02
C LEU A 119 10.19 1.90 4.70
N LEU A 120 11.01 2.74 5.32
CA LEU A 120 11.04 4.18 5.03
C LEU A 120 11.45 4.48 3.59
N ILE A 121 12.48 3.81 3.08
CA ILE A 121 12.89 3.92 1.67
C ILE A 121 11.73 3.52 0.75
N THR A 122 11.00 2.46 1.10
CA THR A 122 9.87 1.98 0.31
C THR A 122 8.74 3.00 0.29
N ILE A 123 8.32 3.52 1.45
CA ILE A 123 7.25 4.51 1.55
C ILE A 123 7.62 5.80 0.81
N ILE A 124 8.79 6.37 1.12
CA ILE A 124 9.26 7.63 0.51
C ILE A 124 9.47 7.44 -1.00
N GLY A 125 10.16 6.37 -1.38
CA GLY A 125 10.42 6.07 -2.78
C GLY A 125 9.15 5.84 -3.58
N THR A 126 8.12 5.22 -3.00
CA THR A 126 6.81 5.02 -3.63
C THR A 126 6.10 6.36 -3.86
N ILE A 127 6.08 7.25 -2.85
CA ILE A 127 5.52 8.61 -2.98
C ILE A 127 6.23 9.39 -4.09
N ILE A 128 7.57 9.34 -4.12
CA ILE A 128 8.38 10.02 -5.16
C ILE A 128 8.11 9.42 -6.53
N ALA A 129 8.06 8.08 -6.65
CA ALA A 129 7.81 7.40 -7.91
C ALA A 129 6.45 7.78 -8.49
N PHE A 130 5.37 7.73 -7.69
CA PHE A 130 4.03 8.15 -8.13
C PHE A 130 3.98 9.64 -8.52
N ARG A 131 4.67 10.50 -7.77
CA ARG A 131 4.74 11.93 -8.10
C ARG A 131 5.45 12.18 -9.43
N MET A 132 6.57 11.50 -9.67
CA MET A 132 7.37 11.64 -10.89
C MET A 132 6.70 10.99 -12.10
N SER A 133 5.96 9.90 -11.89
CA SER A 133 5.26 9.17 -12.94
C SER A 133 3.98 9.88 -13.40
N SER A 134 3.39 10.72 -12.56
CA SER A 134 2.24 11.55 -12.92
C SER A 134 2.56 12.42 -14.14
N PHE A 135 1.61 12.50 -15.09
CA PHE A 135 1.75 13.22 -16.35
C PHE A 135 2.83 12.68 -17.30
N GLN A 136 3.38 11.48 -17.04
CA GLN A 136 4.31 10.83 -17.97
C GLN A 136 3.56 9.95 -18.99
N SER A 137 4.31 9.42 -19.97
CA SER A 137 3.81 8.37 -20.85
C SER A 137 3.65 7.06 -20.09
N LYS A 138 2.72 6.20 -20.52
CA LYS A 138 2.44 4.91 -19.86
C LYS A 138 3.67 4.02 -19.70
N ILE A 139 4.60 4.05 -20.65
CA ILE A 139 5.84 3.29 -20.57
C ILE A 139 6.74 3.83 -19.45
N LYS A 140 6.93 5.16 -19.37
CA LYS A 140 7.74 5.78 -18.31
C LYS A 140 7.12 5.59 -16.94
N GLU A 141 5.81 5.77 -16.83
CA GLU A 141 5.03 5.54 -15.61
C GLU A 141 5.25 4.11 -15.12
N PHE A 142 5.02 3.12 -16.00
CA PHE A 142 5.22 1.70 -15.68
C PHE A 142 6.67 1.40 -15.26
N SER A 143 7.67 1.93 -15.98
CA SER A 143 9.08 1.70 -15.63
C SER A 143 9.44 2.25 -14.25
N MET A 144 8.98 3.47 -13.90
CA MET A 144 9.25 4.05 -12.59
C MET A 144 8.60 3.25 -11.46
N ILE A 145 7.34 2.86 -11.63
CA ILE A 145 6.59 2.05 -10.66
C ILE A 145 7.24 0.66 -10.50
N TYR A 146 7.66 0.05 -11.61
CA TYR A 146 8.32 -1.26 -11.58
C TYR A 146 9.64 -1.23 -10.81
N ILE A 147 10.48 -0.21 -11.04
CA ILE A 147 11.77 -0.06 -10.34
C ILE A 147 11.55 0.09 -8.83
N ILE A 148 10.58 0.91 -8.41
CA ILE A 148 10.34 1.10 -6.98
C ILE A 148 9.76 -0.15 -6.31
N ILE A 149 8.97 -0.96 -7.00
CA ILE A 149 8.45 -2.24 -6.48
C ILE A 149 9.59 -3.26 -6.30
N LEU A 150 10.57 -3.29 -7.20
CA LEU A 150 11.72 -4.20 -7.08
C LEU A 150 12.73 -3.79 -5.99
N THR A 151 12.79 -2.49 -5.68
CA THR A 151 13.73 -1.92 -4.70
C THR A 151 13.63 -2.58 -3.31
N PRO A 152 12.46 -2.67 -2.64
CA PRO A 152 12.35 -3.35 -1.35
C PRO A 152 12.75 -4.81 -1.41
N ILE A 153 12.43 -5.53 -2.50
CA ILE A 153 12.80 -6.94 -2.64
C ILE A 153 14.33 -7.08 -2.63
N LEU A 154 15.03 -6.27 -3.42
CA LEU A 154 16.49 -6.28 -3.46
C LEU A 154 17.11 -5.89 -2.11
N LEU A 155 16.57 -4.86 -1.45
CA LEU A 155 17.04 -4.41 -0.15
C LEU A 155 16.80 -5.46 0.96
N LEU A 156 15.66 -6.16 0.94
CA LEU A 156 15.37 -7.23 1.88
C LEU A 156 16.30 -8.43 1.67
N VAL A 157 16.57 -8.81 0.43
CA VAL A 157 17.54 -9.87 0.11
C VAL A 157 18.93 -9.48 0.61
N LEU A 158 19.38 -8.25 0.34
CA LEU A 158 20.64 -7.74 0.86
C LEU A 158 20.67 -7.77 2.39
N LEU A 159 19.59 -7.36 3.04
CA LEU A 159 19.47 -7.38 4.49
C LEU A 159 19.55 -8.81 5.05
N MET A 160 18.97 -9.80 4.37
CA MET A 160 19.08 -11.20 4.77
C MET A 160 20.54 -11.68 4.76
N PHE A 161 21.33 -11.31 3.73
CA PHE A 161 22.76 -11.63 3.70
C PHE A 161 23.55 -10.90 4.78
N LEU A 162 23.29 -9.60 4.98
CA LEU A 162 23.91 -8.83 6.05
C LEU A 162 23.62 -9.42 7.42
N ASN A 163 22.37 -9.83 7.66
CA ASN A 163 21.96 -10.46 8.89
C ASN A 163 22.66 -11.81 9.10
N LYS A 164 22.82 -12.61 8.03
CA LYS A 164 23.52 -13.89 8.10
C LYS A 164 25.01 -13.72 8.44
N TRP A 165 25.66 -12.67 7.96
CA TRP A 165 27.10 -12.48 8.14
C TRP A 165 27.47 -11.66 9.38
N TYR A 166 26.65 -10.68 9.75
CA TYR A 166 26.95 -9.70 10.78
C TYR A 166 25.87 -9.59 11.87
N GLY A 167 24.72 -10.26 11.70
CA GLY A 167 23.61 -10.17 12.63
C GLY A 167 23.97 -10.75 13.99
N THR A 168 23.90 -9.91 15.03
CA THR A 168 24.04 -10.34 16.41
C THR A 168 22.69 -10.28 17.12
N PRO A 169 22.30 -11.31 17.90
CA PRO A 169 21.02 -11.32 18.58
C PRO A 169 21.00 -10.23 19.66
N VAL A 170 20.05 -9.31 19.54
CA VAL A 170 19.84 -8.20 20.49
C VAL A 170 18.69 -8.52 21.43
N LEU A 171 17.64 -9.17 20.92
CA LEU A 171 16.50 -9.62 21.71
C LEU A 171 16.26 -11.10 21.43
N GLN A 172 16.23 -11.90 22.50
CA GLN A 172 15.84 -13.30 22.47
C GLN A 172 14.73 -13.51 23.49
N LEU A 173 13.55 -13.87 23.02
CA LEU A 173 12.41 -14.14 23.88
C LEU A 173 12.27 -15.64 24.11
N SER A 174 11.81 -16.00 25.31
CA SER A 174 11.37 -17.36 25.58
C SER A 174 10.15 -17.70 24.71
N ILE A 175 9.84 -18.98 24.59
CA ILE A 175 8.68 -19.46 23.80
C ILE A 175 7.38 -18.80 24.31
N ILE A 176 7.18 -18.79 25.62
CA ILE A 176 5.99 -18.20 26.25
C ILE A 176 5.92 -16.69 25.99
N GLN A 177 7.05 -15.98 26.12
CA GLN A 177 7.12 -14.54 25.84
C GLN A 177 6.82 -14.23 24.37
N SER A 178 7.32 -15.07 23.46
CA SER A 178 7.09 -14.92 22.01
C SER A 178 5.60 -15.09 21.66
N TYR A 179 4.91 -16.07 22.23
CA TYR A 179 3.47 -16.25 22.03
C TYR A 179 2.64 -15.13 22.64
N ILE A 180 3.02 -14.61 23.82
CA ILE A 180 2.36 -13.45 24.41
C ILE A 180 2.49 -12.23 23.48
N LEU A 181 3.70 -11.99 22.96
CA LEU A 181 3.93 -10.91 22.00
C LEU A 181 3.11 -11.10 20.72
N ALA A 182 3.07 -12.31 20.16
CA ALA A 182 2.26 -12.62 18.98
C ALA A 182 0.78 -12.37 19.23
N ALA A 183 0.24 -12.78 20.38
CA ALA A 183 -1.16 -12.55 20.73
C ALA A 183 -1.50 -11.04 20.83
N ILE A 184 -0.60 -10.24 21.43
CA ILE A 184 -0.76 -8.79 21.52
C ILE A 184 -0.74 -8.16 20.12
N ILE A 185 0.24 -8.50 19.29
CA ILE A 185 0.35 -7.97 17.92
C ILE A 185 -0.87 -8.36 17.09
N PHE A 186 -1.33 -9.61 17.19
CA PHE A 186 -2.51 -10.09 16.49
C PHE A 186 -3.78 -9.32 16.87
N LEU A 187 -3.99 -9.04 18.16
CA LEU A 187 -5.11 -8.22 18.62
C LEU A 187 -5.01 -6.79 18.10
N LEU A 188 -3.82 -6.18 18.13
CA LEU A 188 -3.60 -4.83 17.60
C LEU A 188 -3.88 -4.76 16.09
N LEU A 189 -3.44 -5.76 15.33
CA LEU A 189 -3.74 -5.86 13.89
C LEU A 189 -5.24 -6.00 13.65
N ILE A 190 -5.94 -6.88 14.36
CA ILE A 190 -7.39 -7.02 14.23
C ILE A 190 -8.11 -5.70 14.54
N ILE A 191 -7.74 -5.03 15.63
CA ILE A 191 -8.36 -3.75 16.01
C ILE A 191 -8.11 -2.70 14.92
N GLY A 192 -6.88 -2.60 14.42
CA GLY A 192 -6.52 -1.68 13.35
C GLY A 192 -7.29 -1.95 12.06
N GLU A 193 -7.34 -3.20 11.61
CA GLU A 193 -8.05 -3.59 10.39
C GLU A 193 -9.56 -3.43 10.51
N VAL A 194 -10.14 -3.69 11.69
CA VAL A 194 -11.57 -3.44 11.93
C VAL A 194 -11.88 -1.94 11.93
N TYR A 195 -10.98 -1.12 12.45
CA TYR A 195 -11.13 0.33 12.41
C TYR A 195 -11.13 0.85 10.96
N VAL A 196 -10.30 0.29 10.08
CA VAL A 196 -10.17 0.74 8.68
C VAL A 196 -11.23 0.11 7.76
N LEU A 197 -11.42 -1.21 7.82
CA LEU A 197 -12.23 -1.98 6.87
C LEU A 197 -13.55 -2.50 7.47
N GLY A 198 -13.84 -2.18 8.73
CA GLY A 198 -14.99 -2.72 9.46
C GLY A 198 -14.89 -4.23 9.66
N TRP A 199 -16.02 -4.93 9.66
CA TRP A 199 -16.08 -6.39 9.87
C TRP A 199 -15.25 -7.20 8.85
N ILE A 200 -15.00 -6.66 7.65
CA ILE A 200 -14.19 -7.33 6.63
C ILE A 200 -12.72 -7.39 7.06
N GLY A 201 -12.25 -6.39 7.82
CA GLY A 201 -10.87 -6.35 8.35
C GLY A 201 -10.50 -7.58 9.17
N ILE A 202 -11.47 -8.19 9.87
CA ILE A 202 -11.25 -9.45 10.59
C ILE A 202 -10.81 -10.56 9.61
N PHE A 203 -11.48 -10.67 8.47
CA PHE A 203 -11.18 -11.69 7.47
C PHE A 203 -9.87 -11.42 6.72
N VAL A 204 -9.50 -10.14 6.53
CA VAL A 204 -8.22 -9.74 5.94
C VAL A 204 -7.02 -10.26 6.74
N ILE A 205 -7.17 -10.40 8.05
CA ILE A 205 -6.16 -11.05 8.90
C ILE A 205 -6.38 -12.57 8.95
N LEU A 206 -7.57 -13.02 9.36
CA LEU A 206 -7.79 -14.44 9.63
C LEU A 206 -7.57 -15.35 8.43
N VAL A 207 -7.99 -14.93 7.22
CA VAL A 207 -7.91 -15.80 6.04
C VAL A 207 -6.46 -16.05 5.62
N PRO A 208 -5.60 -15.02 5.42
CA PRO A 208 -4.17 -15.24 5.14
C PRO A 208 -3.48 -16.08 6.20
N PHE A 209 -3.66 -15.78 7.49
CA PHE A 209 -3.04 -16.55 8.56
C PHE A 209 -3.51 -18.01 8.60
N SER A 210 -4.78 -18.27 8.28
CA SER A 210 -5.31 -19.63 8.18
C SER A 210 -4.68 -20.40 7.00
N ILE A 211 -4.50 -19.74 5.86
CA ILE A 211 -3.82 -20.33 4.69
C ILE A 211 -2.38 -20.69 5.07
N MET A 212 -1.62 -19.75 5.63
CA MET A 212 -0.24 -19.99 6.09
C MET A 212 -0.16 -21.14 7.10
N PHE A 213 -1.13 -21.22 8.01
CA PHE A 213 -1.18 -22.31 9.00
C PHE A 213 -1.43 -23.68 8.37
N ILE A 214 -2.37 -23.78 7.42
CA ILE A 214 -2.66 -25.03 6.71
C ILE A 214 -1.45 -25.48 5.89
N PHE A 215 -0.75 -24.54 5.25
CA PHE A 215 0.35 -24.84 4.33
C PHE A 215 1.70 -25.02 5.01
N LYS A 216 1.87 -24.59 6.26
CA LYS A 216 3.12 -24.70 7.04
C LYS A 216 3.76 -26.10 6.95
N GLN A 217 2.98 -27.16 7.11
CA GLN A 217 3.49 -28.54 7.07
C GLN A 217 3.64 -29.08 5.64
N LEU A 218 2.92 -28.51 4.68
CA LEU A 218 2.91 -28.96 3.28
C LEU A 218 4.10 -28.37 2.50
N GLU A 219 4.50 -27.14 2.82
CA GLU A 219 5.65 -26.48 2.19
C GLU A 219 6.95 -27.27 2.41
N GLU A 220 7.15 -27.83 3.61
CA GLU A 220 8.32 -28.67 3.91
C GLU A 220 8.40 -29.93 3.04
N GLN A 221 7.29 -30.39 2.47
CA GLN A 221 7.23 -31.59 1.62
C GLN A 221 7.53 -31.31 0.16
N SER A 222 7.17 -30.12 -0.35
CA SER A 222 7.36 -29.78 -1.76
C SER A 222 7.29 -28.28 -2.03
N VAL A 223 8.18 -27.81 -2.90
CA VAL A 223 8.18 -26.44 -3.42
C VAL A 223 6.85 -26.06 -4.11
N TYR A 224 6.15 -27.04 -4.71
CA TYR A 224 4.85 -26.77 -5.35
C TYR A 224 3.78 -26.31 -4.35
N TRP A 225 3.84 -26.79 -3.11
CA TRP A 225 2.91 -26.35 -2.06
C TRP A 225 3.16 -24.90 -1.65
N GLY A 226 4.42 -24.47 -1.57
CA GLY A 226 4.76 -23.07 -1.32
C GLY A 226 4.29 -22.13 -2.44
N ILE A 227 4.42 -22.55 -3.71
CA ILE A 227 3.86 -21.77 -4.84
C ILE A 227 2.33 -21.66 -4.74
N LEU A 228 1.65 -22.76 -4.41
CA LEU A 228 0.20 -22.78 -4.26
C LEU A 228 -0.26 -21.90 -3.09
N GLU A 229 0.45 -21.92 -1.97
CA GLU A 229 0.19 -21.04 -0.82
C GLU A 229 0.22 -19.57 -1.25
N ILE A 230 1.29 -19.14 -1.92
CA ILE A 230 1.44 -17.76 -2.39
C ILE A 230 0.28 -17.36 -3.31
N LEU A 231 -0.11 -18.23 -4.25
CA LEU A 231 -1.24 -17.97 -5.15
C LEU A 231 -2.56 -17.83 -4.38
N LEU A 232 -2.82 -18.71 -3.41
CA LEU A 232 -4.03 -18.66 -2.58
C LEU A 232 -4.07 -17.40 -1.71
N LEU A 233 -2.93 -16.96 -1.17
CA LEU A 233 -2.84 -15.70 -0.44
C LEU A 233 -3.27 -14.52 -1.33
N TYR A 234 -2.71 -14.39 -2.52
CA TYR A 234 -3.09 -13.31 -3.45
C TYR A 234 -4.55 -13.39 -3.91
N ILE A 235 -5.05 -14.59 -4.24
CA ILE A 235 -6.45 -14.78 -4.65
C ILE A 235 -7.40 -14.41 -3.50
N SER A 236 -7.08 -14.82 -2.26
CA SER A 236 -7.92 -14.52 -1.10
C SER A 236 -8.04 -13.02 -0.83
N LEU A 237 -6.91 -12.29 -0.87
CA LEU A 237 -6.90 -10.84 -0.72
C LEU A 237 -7.68 -10.14 -1.84
N TYR A 238 -7.51 -10.58 -3.08
CA TYR A 238 -8.27 -10.03 -4.21
C TYR A 238 -9.79 -10.24 -4.05
N VAL A 239 -10.22 -11.43 -3.64
CA VAL A 239 -11.64 -11.73 -3.40
C VAL A 239 -12.19 -10.86 -2.28
N LEU A 240 -11.47 -10.76 -1.15
CA LEU A 240 -11.88 -9.92 -0.02
C LEU A 240 -11.99 -8.44 -0.42
N MET A 241 -11.04 -7.92 -1.18
CA MET A 241 -11.08 -6.55 -1.71
C MET A 241 -12.31 -6.33 -2.61
N ARG A 242 -12.60 -7.26 -3.53
CA ARG A 242 -13.79 -7.16 -4.39
C ARG A 242 -15.11 -7.22 -3.61
N LEU A 243 -15.15 -8.01 -2.52
CA LEU A 243 -16.32 -8.07 -1.64
C LEU A 243 -16.51 -6.76 -0.87
N HIS A 244 -15.42 -6.18 -0.36
CA HIS A 244 -15.45 -4.89 0.33
C HIS A 244 -16.02 -3.78 -0.55
N ILE A 245 -15.48 -3.61 -1.77
CA ILE A 245 -15.96 -2.60 -2.73
C ILE A 245 -17.46 -2.76 -2.99
N LYS A 246 -17.93 -3.99 -3.27
CA LYS A 246 -19.36 -4.27 -3.50
C LYS A 246 -20.24 -3.91 -2.30
N LEU A 247 -19.73 -4.08 -1.08
CA LEU A 247 -20.47 -3.75 0.15
C LEU A 247 -20.54 -2.24 0.37
N GLU A 248 -19.49 -1.50 0.03
CA GLU A 248 -19.48 -0.04 0.09
C GLU A 248 -20.40 0.60 -0.97
N GLU A 249 -20.37 0.10 -2.21
CA GLU A 249 -21.29 0.54 -3.27
C GLU A 249 -22.75 0.37 -2.85
N LYS A 250 -23.10 -0.77 -2.25
CA LYS A 250 -24.46 -1.00 -1.71
C LYS A 250 -24.83 -0.03 -0.59
N LYS A 251 -23.88 0.35 0.26
CA LYS A 251 -24.13 1.35 1.33
C LYS A 251 -24.36 2.74 0.75
N LYS A 252 -23.61 3.13 -0.29
CA LYS A 252 -23.73 4.43 -0.97
C LYS A 252 -25.04 4.54 -1.75
N ASN A 253 -25.50 3.47 -2.39
CA ASN A 253 -26.75 3.44 -3.16
C ASN A 253 -28.02 3.38 -2.29
N ASN A 254 -27.90 3.03 -1.00
CA ASN A 254 -29.01 2.94 -0.05
C ASN A 254 -29.10 4.17 0.89
N LYS A 255 -28.24 5.17 0.71
CA LYS A 255 -28.31 6.49 1.35
C LYS A 255 -28.83 7.51 0.37
#